data_AF-A0A964HIB9-F1
#
_entry.id   AF-A0A964HIB9-F1
#
_cell.length_a   1.000
_cell.length_b   1.000
_cell.length_c   1.000
_cell.angle_alpha   90.00
_cell.angle_beta   90.00
_cell.angle_gamma   90.00
#
_symmetry.space_group_name_H-M   'P 1'
#
loop_
_entity.id
_entity.type
_entity.pdbx_description
1 polymer ?
#
loop_
_entity_poly.entity_id
_entity_poly.type
_entity_poly.pdbx_seq_one_letter_code
_entity_poly.pdbx_strand_id
1 'polypeptide(L)'
;PRDRQWSSGFRQLLDETIRHARDLTNEISPPLLYEIGLAPALEWLGEHYQELFGYRVAVRCRGSGRAVDPRVGFVVYMAVRELLMNAAKHARASRVAVEAHFAERGVTVTVRDDGAGFDPSRVPRSSFGLFNIREQLGRFRGRMTVGSRPGRGCRIRLSVPRPARAAKGKAAS
;
A
#
# COMPACT_ATOMS: atom_id res chain seq x y z
N PRO A 1 -41.85 22.83 5.31
CA PRO A 1 -40.95 22.98 6.49
C PRO A 1 -40.12 21.72 6.84
N ARG A 2 -40.57 20.50 6.51
CA ARG A 2 -39.87 19.24 6.86
C ARG A 2 -38.73 18.83 5.92
N ASP A 3 -38.70 19.31 4.67
CA ASP A 3 -37.74 18.87 3.65
C ASP A 3 -36.33 19.49 3.78
N ARG A 4 -36.23 20.67 4.39
CA ARG A 4 -34.94 21.35 4.64
C ARG A 4 -34.16 20.73 5.81
N GLN A 5 -34.86 20.11 6.76
CA GLN A 5 -34.25 19.54 7.96
C GLN A 5 -33.60 18.18 7.66
N TRP A 6 -34.23 17.38 6.80
CA TRP A 6 -33.69 16.12 6.29
C TRP A 6 -32.46 16.29 5.40
N SER A 7 -32.47 17.29 4.53
CA SER A 7 -31.33 17.58 3.65
C SER A 7 -30.12 18.10 4.44
N SER A 8 -30.33 18.81 5.56
CA SER A 8 -29.25 19.21 6.47
C SER A 8 -28.68 18.03 7.26
N GLY A 9 -29.53 17.15 7.81
CA GLY A 9 -29.08 15.97 8.57
C GLY A 9 -28.35 14.95 7.69
N PHE A 10 -28.81 14.74 6.45
CA PHE A 10 -28.12 13.87 5.49
C PHE A 10 -26.78 14.44 5.03
N ARG A 11 -26.69 15.76 4.82
CA ARG A 11 -25.42 16.43 4.53
C ARG A 11 -24.43 16.35 5.69
N GLN A 12 -24.89 16.53 6.94
CA GLN A 12 -24.05 16.33 8.11
C GLN A 12 -23.54 14.90 8.23
N LEU A 13 -24.40 13.90 8.04
CA LEU A 13 -24.01 12.48 8.09
C LEU A 13 -23.03 12.13 6.96
N LEU A 14 -23.23 12.67 5.75
CA LEU A 14 -22.28 12.53 4.64
C LEU A 14 -20.95 13.21 4.93
N ASP A 15 -20.96 14.45 5.46
CA ASP A 15 -19.74 15.18 5.80
C ASP A 15 -18.99 14.56 6.97
N GLU A 16 -19.70 13.89 7.89
CA GLU A 16 -19.16 13.14 9.01
C GLU A 16 -18.60 11.79 8.56
N THR A 17 -19.28 11.10 7.64
CA THR A 17 -18.76 9.88 7.00
C THR A 17 -17.55 10.18 6.12
N ILE A 18 -17.57 11.29 5.39
CA ILE A 18 -16.44 11.76 4.57
C ILE A 18 -15.30 12.24 5.48
N ARG A 19 -15.58 12.89 6.62
CA ARG A 19 -14.55 13.20 7.63
C ARG A 19 -13.96 11.94 8.20
N HIS A 20 -14.75 10.97 8.67
CA HIS A 20 -14.23 9.70 9.15
C HIS A 20 -13.45 8.93 8.10
N ALA A 21 -13.89 8.96 6.83
CA ALA A 21 -13.14 8.40 5.73
C ALA A 21 -11.83 9.17 5.46
N ARG A 22 -11.86 10.51 5.60
CA ARG A 22 -10.69 11.39 5.49
C ARG A 22 -9.72 11.20 6.64
N ASP A 23 -10.20 11.05 7.86
CA ASP A 23 -9.44 10.79 9.08
C ASP A 23 -8.80 9.40 8.97
N LEU A 24 -9.51 8.38 8.50
CA LEU A 24 -8.95 7.07 8.14
C LEU A 24 -7.88 7.12 7.02
N THR A 25 -7.94 8.12 6.12
CA THR A 25 -6.90 8.36 5.10
C THR A 25 -5.77 9.29 5.55
N ASN A 26 -6.02 10.18 6.52
CA ASN A 26 -5.07 11.17 7.05
C ASN A 26 -4.27 10.62 8.23
N GLU A 27 -4.85 9.75 9.04
CA GLU A 27 -4.18 9.08 10.18
C GLU A 27 -3.05 8.16 9.73
N ILE A 28 -2.97 7.82 8.43
CA ILE A 28 -1.96 6.91 7.90
C ILE A 28 -0.99 7.65 6.99
N SER A 29 -0.55 8.85 7.42
CA SER A 29 0.77 9.39 7.08
C SER A 29 1.11 9.76 5.61
N PRO A 30 0.18 10.19 4.72
CA PRO A 30 0.61 10.79 3.45
C PRO A 30 1.58 11.97 3.62
N PRO A 31 1.40 12.90 4.58
CA PRO A 31 2.37 13.97 4.83
C PRO A 31 3.75 13.44 5.24
N LEU A 32 3.79 12.47 6.17
CA LEU A 32 5.03 11.84 6.64
C LEU A 32 5.81 11.23 5.46
N LEU A 33 5.13 10.53 4.54
CA LEU A 33 5.77 10.00 3.33
C LEU A 33 6.49 11.08 2.52
N TYR A 34 5.90 12.26 2.37
CA TYR A 34 6.52 13.37 1.63
C TYR A 34 7.66 14.04 2.41
N GLU A 35 7.61 14.05 3.74
CA GLU A 35 8.62 14.66 4.62
C GLU A 35 9.87 13.81 4.81
N ILE A 36 9.70 12.52 5.13
CA ILE A 36 10.80 11.61 5.50
C ILE A 36 11.15 10.58 4.41
N GLY A 37 10.28 10.42 3.41
CA GLY A 37 10.44 9.48 2.30
C GLY A 37 9.85 8.09 2.57
N LEU A 38 9.84 7.25 1.53
CA LEU A 38 9.10 5.97 1.55
C LEU A 38 9.66 4.96 2.56
N ALA A 39 10.98 4.83 2.69
CA ALA A 39 11.57 3.84 3.59
C ALA A 39 11.12 4.03 5.05
N PRO A 40 11.33 5.20 5.69
CA PRO A 40 10.91 5.39 7.07
C PRO A 40 9.38 5.48 7.22
N ALA A 41 8.64 5.90 6.20
CA ALA A 41 7.18 5.83 6.22
C ALA A 41 6.67 4.37 6.28
N LEU A 42 7.33 3.42 5.60
CA LEU A 42 6.99 2.00 5.70
C LEU A 42 7.34 1.41 7.08
N GLU A 43 8.44 1.85 7.69
CA GLU A 43 8.84 1.44 9.04
C GLU A 43 7.81 1.89 10.07
N TRP A 44 7.45 3.17 10.06
CA TRP A 44 6.38 3.73 10.88
C TRP A 44 5.04 2.99 10.69
N LEU A 45 4.67 2.72 9.43
CA LEU A 45 3.44 2.00 9.12
C LEU A 45 3.42 0.59 9.74
N GLY A 46 4.57 -0.09 9.77
CA GLY A 46 4.69 -1.40 10.40
C GLY A 46 4.52 -1.35 11.91
N GLU A 47 5.19 -0.40 12.57
CA GLU A 47 5.06 -0.17 14.02
C GLU A 47 3.61 0.15 14.39
N HIS A 48 2.99 1.07 13.65
CA HIS A 48 1.61 1.49 13.86
C HIS A 48 0.61 0.32 13.71
N TYR A 49 0.78 -0.53 12.69
CA TYR A 49 -0.10 -1.70 12.51
C TYR A 49 0.12 -2.78 13.57
N GLN A 50 1.35 -2.93 14.07
CA GLN A 50 1.63 -3.81 15.19
C GLN A 50 0.90 -3.35 16.45
N GLU A 51 0.89 -2.05 16.74
CA GLU A 51 0.18 -1.45 17.88
C GLU A 51 -1.34 -1.59 17.73
N LEU A 52 -1.89 -1.30 16.55
CA LEU A 52 -3.34 -1.32 16.31
C LEU A 52 -3.95 -2.72 16.33
N PHE A 53 -3.24 -3.73 15.82
CA PHE A 53 -3.82 -5.05 15.55
C PHE A 53 -3.14 -6.21 16.30
N GLY A 54 -2.03 -5.97 16.99
CA GLY A 54 -1.41 -6.95 17.91
C GLY A 54 -0.61 -8.10 17.25
N TYR A 55 -0.48 -8.14 15.93
CA TYR A 55 0.43 -9.08 15.25
C TYR A 55 1.80 -8.46 15.03
N ARG A 56 2.87 -9.28 14.99
CA ARG A 56 4.23 -8.75 14.82
C ARG A 56 4.46 -8.29 13.40
N VAL A 57 4.99 -7.08 13.22
CA VAL A 57 5.37 -6.54 11.91
C VAL A 57 6.86 -6.25 11.88
N ALA A 58 7.58 -6.88 10.95
CA ALA A 58 8.99 -6.62 10.71
C ALA A 58 9.18 -5.91 9.37
N VAL A 59 9.67 -4.68 9.39
CA VAL A 59 9.97 -3.89 8.19
C VAL A 59 11.47 -3.83 7.99
N ARG A 60 11.94 -4.11 6.78
CA ARG A 60 13.35 -4.02 6.40
C ARG A 60 13.47 -3.30 5.06
N CYS A 61 14.12 -2.15 5.09
CA CYS A 61 14.42 -1.34 3.92
C CYS A 61 15.89 -1.47 3.52
N ARG A 62 16.17 -1.70 2.24
CA ARG A 62 17.53 -1.71 1.66
C ARG A 62 17.63 -0.67 0.55
N GLY A 63 18.69 0.14 0.58
CA GLY A 63 18.87 1.28 -0.34
C GLY A 63 18.12 2.52 0.14
N SER A 64 18.23 3.62 -0.61
CA SER A 64 17.60 4.91 -0.25
C SER A 64 16.23 5.07 -0.88
N GLY A 65 15.19 5.14 -0.05
CA GLY A 65 13.81 5.43 -0.47
C GLY A 65 13.56 6.88 -0.89
N ARG A 66 14.51 7.81 -0.67
CA ARG A 66 14.37 9.24 -1.02
C ARG A 66 14.42 9.50 -2.53
N ALA A 67 15.00 8.59 -3.31
CA ALA A 67 15.15 8.75 -4.77
C ALA A 67 13.95 8.23 -5.58
N VAL A 68 12.88 7.80 -4.90
CA VAL A 68 11.64 7.29 -5.54
C VAL A 68 10.77 8.48 -5.96
N ASP A 69 10.19 8.42 -7.17
CA ASP A 69 9.17 9.40 -7.61
C ASP A 69 8.05 9.48 -6.56
N PRO A 70 7.68 10.65 -6.04
CA PRO A 70 6.70 10.75 -4.95
C PRO A 70 5.36 10.07 -5.23
N ARG A 71 4.91 10.04 -6.49
CA ARG A 71 3.67 9.36 -6.89
C ARG A 71 3.82 7.84 -6.82
N VAL A 72 4.99 7.33 -7.22
CA VAL A 72 5.33 5.91 -7.02
C VAL A 72 5.43 5.59 -5.53
N GLY A 73 6.04 6.48 -4.75
CA GLY A 73 6.11 6.38 -3.30
C GLY A 73 4.73 6.21 -2.68
N PHE A 74 3.79 7.08 -3.05
CA PHE A 74 2.42 7.05 -2.56
C PHE A 74 1.70 5.76 -2.94
N VAL A 75 1.79 5.31 -4.19
CA VAL A 75 1.15 4.07 -4.64
C VAL A 75 1.72 2.84 -3.92
N VAL A 76 3.04 2.78 -3.75
CA VAL A 76 3.68 1.66 -3.03
C VAL A 76 3.29 1.67 -1.56
N TYR A 77 3.28 2.84 -0.93
CA TYR A 77 2.84 3.00 0.46
C TYR A 77 1.39 2.53 0.65
N MET A 78 0.47 3.02 -0.18
CA MET A 78 -0.94 2.64 -0.14
C MET A 78 -1.14 1.14 -0.39
N ALA A 79 -0.34 0.56 -1.29
CA ALA A 79 -0.36 -0.88 -1.51
C ALA A 79 0.08 -1.64 -0.26
N VAL A 80 1.20 -1.28 0.37
CA VAL A 80 1.66 -1.96 1.60
C VAL A 80 0.63 -1.83 2.72
N ARG A 81 0.05 -0.64 2.93
CA ARG A 81 -1.03 -0.41 3.91
C ARG A 81 -2.20 -1.37 3.70
N GLU A 82 -2.67 -1.50 2.47
CA GLU A 82 -3.76 -2.41 2.12
C GLU A 82 -3.37 -3.87 2.35
N LEU A 83 -2.12 -4.25 2.07
CA LEU A 83 -1.62 -5.61 2.31
C LEU A 83 -1.52 -5.94 3.81
N LEU A 84 -1.06 -5.00 4.64
CA LEU A 84 -1.07 -5.15 6.10
C LEU A 84 -2.50 -5.24 6.65
N MET A 85 -3.42 -4.42 6.12
CA MET A 85 -4.84 -4.49 6.49
C MET A 85 -5.48 -5.83 6.11
N ASN A 86 -5.12 -6.38 4.94
CA ASN A 86 -5.57 -7.71 4.53
C ASN A 86 -5.05 -8.81 5.46
N ALA A 87 -3.79 -8.73 5.91
CA ALA A 87 -3.25 -9.65 6.90
C ALA A 87 -4.03 -9.58 8.22
N ALA A 88 -4.30 -8.36 8.71
CA ALA A 88 -5.08 -8.11 9.92
C ALA A 88 -6.51 -8.69 9.84
N LYS A 89 -7.22 -8.42 8.74
CA LYS A 89 -8.63 -8.80 8.57
C LYS A 89 -8.85 -10.26 8.21
N HIS A 90 -7.95 -10.85 7.42
CA HIS A 90 -8.22 -12.12 6.74
C HIS A 90 -7.24 -13.23 7.08
N ALA A 91 -5.98 -12.90 7.35
CA ALA A 91 -4.95 -13.93 7.47
C ALA A 91 -4.91 -14.59 8.86
N ARG A 92 -5.35 -13.90 9.92
CA ARG A 92 -5.08 -14.32 11.32
C ARG A 92 -3.59 -14.66 11.53
N ALA A 93 -2.73 -13.88 10.87
CA ALA A 93 -1.29 -14.06 10.90
C ALA A 93 -0.72 -13.70 12.28
N SER A 94 0.32 -14.41 12.71
CA SER A 94 1.07 -14.05 13.91
C SER A 94 2.21 -13.08 13.58
N ARG A 95 2.72 -13.16 12.34
CA ARG A 95 3.85 -12.37 11.84
C ARG A 95 3.63 -11.93 10.41
N VAL A 96 3.98 -10.67 10.15
CA VAL A 96 4.05 -10.10 8.81
C VAL A 96 5.43 -9.48 8.60
N ALA A 97 6.04 -9.73 7.45
CA ALA A 97 7.32 -9.17 7.06
C ALA A 97 7.17 -8.31 5.80
N VAL A 98 7.71 -7.09 5.84
CA VAL A 98 7.79 -6.16 4.73
C VAL A 98 9.26 -5.97 4.36
N GLU A 99 9.64 -6.40 3.17
CA GLU A 99 10.99 -6.24 2.62
C GLU A 99 10.96 -5.27 1.45
N ALA A 100 11.51 -4.07 1.62
CA ALA A 100 11.62 -3.06 0.57
C ALA A 100 13.06 -2.95 0.06
N HIS A 101 13.22 -2.97 -1.26
CA HIS A 101 14.51 -2.78 -1.93
C HIS A 101 14.41 -1.64 -2.94
N PHE A 102 15.19 -0.59 -2.69
CA PHE A 102 15.30 0.61 -3.51
C PHE A 102 16.60 0.55 -4.30
N ALA A 103 16.52 0.38 -5.61
CA ALA A 103 17.67 0.27 -6.49
C ALA A 103 17.55 1.22 -7.68
N GLU A 104 18.63 1.38 -8.45
CA GLU A 104 18.63 2.22 -9.66
C GLU A 104 17.58 1.81 -10.68
N ARG A 105 17.32 0.49 -10.78
CA ARG A 105 16.33 -0.09 -11.70
C ARG A 105 14.88 0.10 -11.24
N GLY A 106 14.65 0.57 -10.02
CA GLY A 106 13.31 0.78 -9.46
C GLY A 106 13.16 0.29 -8.02
N VAL A 107 11.90 0.19 -7.60
CA VAL A 107 11.53 -0.28 -6.25
C VAL A 107 10.88 -1.66 -6.32
N THR A 108 11.26 -2.53 -5.39
CA THR A 108 10.57 -3.80 -5.15
C THR A 108 10.17 -3.87 -3.69
N VAL A 109 8.92 -4.22 -3.41
CA VAL A 109 8.45 -4.50 -2.06
C VAL A 109 7.85 -5.89 -1.99
N THR A 110 8.21 -6.67 -0.98
CA THR A 110 7.61 -7.97 -0.71
C THR A 110 6.96 -7.95 0.66
N VAL A 111 5.66 -8.25 0.71
CA VAL A 111 4.91 -8.46 1.95
C VAL A 111 4.65 -9.96 2.10
N ARG A 112 4.96 -10.52 3.26
CA ARG A 112 4.72 -11.93 3.59
C ARG A 112 4.03 -12.05 4.93
N ASP A 113 3.01 -12.89 5.01
CA ASP A 113 2.40 -13.29 6.27
C ASP A 113 2.44 -14.81 6.44
N ASP A 114 2.38 -15.25 7.69
CA ASP A 114 2.33 -16.67 8.10
C ASP A 114 0.90 -17.17 8.37
N GLY A 115 -0.11 -16.45 7.88
CA GLY A 115 -1.50 -16.71 8.21
C GLY A 115 -2.15 -17.85 7.42
N ALA A 116 -3.47 -17.82 7.40
CA ALA A 116 -4.32 -18.83 6.76
C ALA A 116 -4.11 -18.95 5.24
N GLY A 117 -3.53 -17.94 4.59
CA GLY A 117 -3.41 -17.89 3.14
C GLY A 117 -4.78 -17.96 2.43
N PHE A 118 -4.76 -18.09 1.12
CA PHE A 118 -5.96 -18.21 0.28
C PHE A 118 -5.61 -18.86 -1.05
N ASP A 119 -6.63 -19.30 -1.79
CA ASP A 119 -6.48 -19.72 -3.19
C ASP A 119 -6.64 -18.50 -4.11
N PRO A 120 -5.57 -18.02 -4.78
CA PRO A 120 -5.66 -16.84 -5.64
C PRO A 120 -6.62 -16.98 -6.81
N SER A 121 -6.92 -18.22 -7.24
CA SER A 121 -7.87 -18.47 -8.35
C SER A 121 -9.33 -18.28 -7.93
N ARG A 122 -9.61 -18.34 -6.63
CA ARG A 122 -10.95 -18.18 -6.05
C ARG A 122 -11.24 -16.75 -5.58
N VAL A 123 -10.25 -15.86 -5.61
CA VAL A 123 -10.46 -14.46 -5.25
C VAL A 123 -11.22 -13.78 -6.37
N PRO A 124 -12.44 -13.25 -6.11
CA PRO A 124 -13.20 -12.52 -7.11
C PRO A 124 -12.39 -11.37 -7.68
N ARG A 125 -12.54 -11.10 -8.99
CA ARG A 125 -11.97 -9.87 -9.59
C ARG A 125 -12.51 -8.59 -8.95
N SER A 126 -13.67 -8.68 -8.30
CA SER A 126 -14.28 -7.61 -7.50
C SER A 126 -13.66 -7.43 -6.11
N SER A 127 -12.67 -8.24 -5.70
CA SER A 127 -11.89 -7.94 -4.50
C SER A 127 -11.09 -6.66 -4.71
N PHE A 128 -11.71 -5.54 -4.31
CA PHE A 128 -11.28 -4.19 -4.64
C PHE A 128 -9.85 -3.87 -4.19
N GLY A 129 -9.37 -4.42 -3.07
CA GLY A 129 -8.02 -4.16 -2.55
C GLY A 129 -6.91 -4.58 -3.52
N LEU A 130 -6.76 -5.88 -3.78
CA LEU A 130 -5.70 -6.40 -4.67
C LEU A 130 -5.88 -5.95 -6.12
N PHE A 131 -7.13 -5.81 -6.58
CA PHE A 131 -7.41 -5.28 -7.91
C PHE A 131 -6.93 -3.83 -8.05
N ASN A 132 -7.31 -2.96 -7.11
CA ASN A 132 -6.90 -1.55 -7.12
C ASN A 132 -5.38 -1.40 -7.02
N ILE A 133 -4.71 -2.20 -6.17
CA ILE A 133 -3.24 -2.22 -6.12
C ILE A 133 -2.65 -2.51 -7.51
N ARG A 134 -3.18 -3.53 -8.21
CA ARG A 134 -2.70 -3.91 -9.54
C ARG A 134 -2.88 -2.79 -10.56
N GLU A 135 -4.05 -2.16 -10.58
CA GLU A 135 -4.38 -1.05 -11.47
C GLU A 135 -3.48 0.18 -11.21
N GLN A 136 -3.34 0.59 -9.94
CA GLN A 136 -2.49 1.73 -9.60
C GLN A 136 -1.03 1.49 -9.93
N LEU A 137 -0.50 0.28 -9.69
CA LEU A 137 0.86 -0.07 -10.08
C LEU A 137 1.02 -0.06 -11.61
N GLY A 138 0.02 -0.54 -12.35
CA GLY A 138 0.03 -0.57 -13.82
C GLY A 138 0.27 0.79 -14.45
N ARG A 139 -0.24 1.87 -13.86
CA ARG A 139 -0.01 3.27 -14.29
C ARG A 139 1.46 3.67 -14.29
N PHE A 140 2.29 3.00 -13.49
CA PHE A 140 3.74 3.21 -13.39
C PHE A 140 4.54 2.06 -14.00
N ARG A 141 3.94 1.28 -14.91
CA ARG A 141 4.53 0.04 -15.47
C ARG A 141 4.93 -0.97 -14.40
N GLY A 142 4.33 -0.85 -13.23
CA GLY A 142 4.54 -1.73 -12.10
C GLY A 142 3.81 -3.05 -12.27
N ARG A 143 4.21 -4.03 -11.48
CA ARG A 143 3.62 -5.36 -11.46
C ARG A 143 3.42 -5.82 -10.03
N MET A 144 2.39 -6.64 -9.84
CA MET A 144 2.13 -7.37 -8.62
C MET A 144 2.10 -8.86 -8.93
N THR A 145 2.79 -9.65 -8.11
CA THR A 145 2.71 -11.12 -8.11
C THR A 145 2.20 -11.58 -6.76
N VAL A 146 1.30 -12.55 -6.77
CA VAL A 146 0.64 -13.10 -5.57
C VAL A 146 0.96 -14.59 -5.52
N GLY A 147 1.62 -15.02 -4.45
CA GLY A 147 1.81 -16.43 -4.11
C GLY A 147 1.13 -16.69 -2.78
N SER A 148 0.05 -17.47 -2.78
CA SER A 148 -0.70 -17.81 -1.58
C SER A 148 -1.24 -19.23 -1.72
N ARG A 149 -1.31 -19.96 -0.61
CA ARG A 149 -1.97 -21.26 -0.53
C ARG A 149 -2.68 -21.37 0.81
N PRO A 150 -3.88 -21.98 0.88
CA PRO A 150 -4.54 -22.24 2.15
C PRO A 150 -3.61 -22.98 3.14
N GLY A 151 -3.53 -22.46 4.37
CA GLY A 151 -2.69 -22.96 5.45
C GLY A 151 -1.18 -22.68 5.31
N ARG A 152 -0.74 -21.89 4.33
CA ARG A 152 0.70 -21.64 4.06
C ARG A 152 1.07 -20.15 4.03
N GLY A 153 0.18 -19.28 4.50
CA GLY A 153 0.36 -17.83 4.43
C GLY A 153 0.25 -17.27 3.02
N CYS A 154 0.67 -16.02 2.89
CA CYS A 154 0.67 -15.29 1.62
C CYS A 154 1.99 -14.55 1.42
N ARG A 155 2.40 -14.41 0.16
CA ARG A 155 3.54 -13.63 -0.29
C ARG A 155 3.12 -12.80 -1.48
N ILE A 156 3.13 -11.48 -1.32
CA ILE A 156 2.81 -10.52 -2.37
C ILE A 156 4.05 -9.71 -2.67
N ARG A 157 4.46 -9.69 -3.95
CA ARG A 157 5.59 -8.90 -4.42
C ARG A 157 5.13 -7.84 -5.40
N LEU A 158 5.43 -6.59 -5.07
CA LEU A 158 5.23 -5.39 -5.86
C LEU A 158 6.57 -5.01 -6.50
N SER A 159 6.56 -4.60 -7.76
CA SER A 159 7.75 -4.07 -8.44
C SER A 159 7.36 -2.90 -9.32
N VAL A 160 8.01 -1.75 -9.17
CA VAL A 160 7.83 -0.59 -10.04
C VAL A 160 9.19 -0.23 -10.64
N PRO A 161 9.38 -0.34 -11.97
CA PRO A 161 10.64 0.03 -12.60
C PRO A 161 10.84 1.54 -12.54
N ARG A 162 12.09 1.98 -12.43
CA ARG A 162 12.42 3.39 -12.63
C ARG A 162 12.22 3.72 -14.11
N PRO A 163 11.54 4.82 -14.48
CA PRO A 163 11.49 5.27 -15.86
C PRO A 163 12.92 5.39 -16.39
N ALA A 164 13.19 4.84 -17.57
CA ALA A 164 14.47 5.07 -18.22
C ALA A 164 14.64 6.59 -18.36
N ARG A 165 15.77 7.13 -17.90
CA ARG A 165 16.14 8.50 -18.25
C ARG A 165 16.13 8.54 -19.77
N ALA A 166 15.28 9.38 -20.37
CA ALA A 166 15.40 9.67 -21.80
C ALA A 166 16.86 10.05 -22.03
N ALA A 167 17.56 9.27 -22.86
CA ALA A 167 18.92 9.60 -23.25
C ALA A 167 18.85 11.01 -23.82
N LYS A 168 19.45 11.99 -23.13
CA LYS A 168 19.67 13.30 -23.74
C LYS A 168 20.42 13.02 -25.03
N GLY A 169 19.79 13.33 -26.15
CA GLY A 169 20.38 13.10 -27.47
C GLY A 169 21.79 13.69 -27.47
N LYS A 170 22.78 12.84 -27.73
CA LYS A 170 23.99 13.30 -28.40
C LYS A 170 23.57 13.68 -29.81
N ALA A 171 23.38 14.97 -30.04
CA ALA A 171 23.36 15.60 -31.35
C ALA A 171 23.55 17.10 -31.10
N ALA A 172 24.51 17.80 -31.68
CA ALA A 172 25.66 17.46 -32.50
C ALA A 172 26.63 18.65 -32.35
N SER A 173 27.91 18.39 -32.60
CA SER A 173 28.93 19.42 -32.82
C SER A 173 28.54 20.40 -33.92
#